data_AF-A0A7C8YCR5-F1
#
_entry.id   AF-A0A7C8YCR5-F1
#
_cell.length_a   1.000
_cell.length_b   1.000
_cell.length_c   1.000
_cell.angle_alpha   90.00
_cell.angle_beta   90.00
_cell.angle_gamma   90.00
#
_symmetry.space_group_name_H-M   'P 1'
#
loop_
_entity.id
_entity.type
_entity.pdbx_description
1 polymer ?
#
loop_
_entity_poly.entity_id
_entity_poly.type
_entity_poly.pdbx_seq_one_letter_code
_entity_poly.pdbx_strand_id
1 'polypeptide(L)'
;AHVEAESSENCIGLVKLMGRYSGFIAMYATLASRDVDCCLIPESPFYLEGKGGLFEYMEKRLKENGHMVIVIAEGAGQELLTESLDEKDASGNKLLKDVGLWMSHKIKEHFAKQKKMSINLKYIDPTYMIRAIPSNAADNVYCTLLAQSAVHGAMAGFTGFTVGLVNG
;
A
#
# COMPACT_ATOMS: atom_id res chain seq x y z
N ALA A 1 9.16 -5.72 8.27
CA ALA A 1 9.53 -5.76 6.84
C ALA A 1 11.02 -5.53 6.66
N HIS A 2 11.55 -4.38 7.11
CA HIS A 2 12.99 -4.07 7.03
C HIS A 2 13.87 -5.14 7.71
N VAL A 3 13.60 -5.48 8.98
CA VAL A 3 14.33 -6.53 9.71
C VAL A 3 14.33 -7.88 8.97
N GLU A 4 13.19 -8.28 8.41
CA GLU A 4 13.07 -9.52 7.62
C GLU A 4 13.89 -9.45 6.32
N ALA A 5 13.94 -8.28 5.68
CA ALA A 5 14.71 -8.07 4.46
C ALA A 5 16.22 -8.04 4.75
N GLU A 6 16.66 -7.52 5.90
CA GLU A 6 18.08 -7.49 6.28
C GLU A 6 18.58 -8.87 6.74
N SER A 7 17.70 -9.71 7.28
CA SER A 7 18.04 -11.02 7.85
C SER A 7 18.34 -12.11 6.81
N SER A 8 18.22 -11.83 5.52
CA SER A 8 18.45 -12.82 4.44
C SER A 8 19.04 -12.17 3.21
N GLU A 9 20.00 -12.86 2.58
CA GLU A 9 20.63 -12.35 1.35
C GLU A 9 19.61 -12.18 0.23
N ASN A 10 19.68 -11.03 -0.45
CA ASN A 10 18.79 -10.64 -1.55
C ASN A 10 17.31 -10.74 -1.18
N CYS A 11 16.99 -10.39 0.07
CA CYS A 11 15.61 -10.45 0.55
C CYS A 11 14.83 -9.18 0.23
N ILE A 12 13.58 -9.39 -0.21
CA ILE A 12 12.63 -8.36 -0.58
C ILE A 12 11.47 -8.41 0.41
N GLY A 13 11.32 -7.36 1.21
CA GLY A 13 10.14 -7.16 2.05
C GLY A 13 9.06 -6.41 1.27
N LEU A 14 8.01 -7.10 0.85
CA LEU A 14 6.86 -6.50 0.17
C LEU A 14 5.72 -6.29 1.17
N VAL A 15 5.33 -5.03 1.39
CA VAL A 15 4.27 -4.63 2.31
C VAL A 15 3.11 -4.04 1.52
N LYS A 16 1.93 -4.66 1.61
CA LYS A 16 0.70 -4.07 1.06
C LYS A 16 0.05 -3.18 2.11
N LEU A 17 -0.27 -1.94 1.76
CA LEU A 17 -0.99 -1.00 2.61
C LEU A 17 -2.33 -0.60 1.97
N MET A 18 -3.22 -0.08 2.82
CA MET A 18 -4.49 0.48 2.36
C MET A 18 -4.25 1.67 1.43
N GLY A 19 -5.14 1.84 0.44
CA GLY A 19 -4.99 2.89 -0.56
C GLY A 19 -5.65 2.55 -1.88
N ARG A 20 -6.98 2.39 -1.88
CA ARG A 20 -7.77 1.98 -3.05
C ARG A 20 -7.67 2.94 -4.23
N TYR A 21 -7.74 4.24 -3.95
CA TYR A 21 -7.73 5.29 -4.97
C TYR A 21 -6.70 6.38 -4.69
N SER A 22 -6.10 6.35 -3.50
CA SER A 22 -5.04 7.29 -3.11
C SER A 22 -3.99 6.60 -2.27
N GLY A 23 -2.75 7.09 -2.39
CA GLY A 23 -1.56 6.55 -1.76
C GLY A 23 -1.19 7.22 -0.44
N PHE A 24 -2.06 8.03 0.19
CA PHE A 24 -1.69 8.80 1.39
C PHE A 24 -1.10 7.93 2.51
N ILE A 25 -1.73 6.80 2.83
CA ILE A 25 -1.25 5.90 3.89
C ILE A 25 0.12 5.34 3.51
N ALA A 26 0.29 4.88 2.26
CA ALA A 26 1.55 4.34 1.78
C ALA A 26 2.68 5.38 1.77
N MET A 27 2.39 6.60 1.32
CA MET A 27 3.33 7.72 1.31
C MET A 27 3.74 8.13 2.73
N TYR A 28 2.77 8.38 3.62
CA TYR A 28 3.07 8.78 5.00
C TYR A 28 3.81 7.68 5.76
N ALA A 29 3.44 6.41 5.59
CA ALA A 29 4.16 5.29 6.20
C ALA A 29 5.60 5.19 5.70
N THR A 30 5.82 5.37 4.39
CA THR A 30 7.15 5.38 3.77
C THR A 30 8.02 6.50 4.35
N LEU A 31 7.49 7.73 4.41
CA LEU A 31 8.21 8.89 4.95
C LEU A 31 8.50 8.75 6.45
N ALA A 32 7.57 8.17 7.21
CA ALA A 32 7.73 7.93 8.64
C ALA A 32 8.77 6.83 8.92
N SER A 33 8.74 5.73 8.15
CA SER A 33 9.64 4.59 8.34
C SER A 33 11.06 4.87 7.88
N ARG A 34 11.28 5.67 6.83
CA ARG A 34 12.59 5.97 6.21
C ARG A 34 13.38 4.78 5.64
N ASP A 35 12.96 3.55 5.89
CA ASP A 35 13.62 2.31 5.47
C ASP A 35 13.02 1.69 4.20
N VAL A 36 12.19 2.44 3.47
CA VAL A 36 11.47 1.96 2.28
C VAL A 36 12.19 2.42 1.02
N ASP A 37 12.60 1.48 0.17
CA ASP A 37 13.31 1.76 -1.08
C ASP A 37 12.40 2.18 -2.23
N CYS A 38 11.15 1.70 -2.22
CA CYS A 38 10.17 1.97 -3.26
C CYS A 38 8.76 2.03 -2.68
N CYS A 39 8.03 3.10 -2.98
CA CYS A 39 6.62 3.27 -2.62
C CYS A 39 5.79 3.35 -3.91
N LEU A 40 4.89 2.38 -4.10
CA LEU A 40 3.99 2.28 -5.25
C LEU A 40 2.60 2.75 -4.85
N ILE A 41 2.10 3.79 -5.51
CA ILE A 41 0.83 4.46 -5.21
C ILE A 41 -0.06 4.55 -6.46
N PRO A 42 -1.40 4.60 -6.32
CA PRO A 42 -2.31 4.67 -7.47
C PRO A 42 -2.12 5.92 -8.34
N GLU A 43 -1.65 7.02 -7.75
CA GLU A 43 -1.46 8.30 -8.43
C GLU A 43 -0.25 8.31 -9.37
N SER A 44 0.70 7.40 -9.18
CA SER A 44 1.95 7.34 -9.96
C SER A 44 2.01 6.04 -10.75
N PRO A 45 1.61 6.05 -12.04
CA PRO A 45 1.64 4.85 -12.87
C PRO A 45 3.08 4.36 -13.06
N PHE A 46 3.24 3.05 -13.12
CA PHE A 46 4.54 2.40 -13.27
C PHE A 46 4.43 1.18 -14.19
N TYR A 47 5.58 0.67 -14.63
CA TYR A 47 5.68 -0.53 -15.45
C TYR A 47 6.73 -1.48 -14.88
N LEU A 48 6.56 -2.77 -15.12
CA LEU A 48 7.41 -3.80 -14.52
C LEU A 48 8.74 -3.97 -15.27
N GLU A 49 8.65 -4.12 -16.59
CA GLU A 49 9.77 -4.49 -17.48
C GLU A 49 10.17 -3.34 -18.41
N GLY A 50 11.45 -3.30 -18.80
CA GLY A 50 11.99 -2.28 -19.70
C GLY A 50 12.86 -1.25 -18.96
N LYS A 51 13.44 -0.33 -19.73
CA LYS A 51 14.39 0.67 -19.21
C LYS A 51 13.68 1.58 -18.20
N GLY A 52 14.18 1.64 -16.97
CA GLY A 52 13.56 2.40 -15.88
C GLY A 52 12.36 1.72 -15.22
N GLY A 53 12.09 0.44 -15.56
CA GLY A 53 11.02 -0.33 -14.95
C GLY A 53 11.34 -0.76 -13.52
N LEU A 54 10.30 -1.22 -12.82
CA LEU A 54 10.43 -1.64 -11.43
C LEU A 54 11.50 -2.73 -11.25
N PHE A 55 11.53 -3.75 -12.12
CA PHE A 55 12.49 -4.85 -11.99
C PHE A 55 13.95 -4.42 -12.16
N GLU A 56 14.24 -3.48 -13.07
CA GLU A 56 15.59 -2.94 -13.24
C GLU A 56 16.03 -2.18 -11.98
N TYR A 57 15.14 -1.37 -11.40
CA TYR A 57 15.40 -0.67 -10.15
C TYR A 57 15.64 -1.64 -8.99
N MET A 58 14.84 -2.70 -8.89
CA MET A 58 15.00 -3.75 -7.88
C MET A 58 16.36 -4.45 -7.99
N GLU A 59 16.77 -4.82 -9.20
CA GLU A 59 18.08 -5.46 -9.42
C GLU A 59 19.24 -4.56 -9.00
N LYS A 60 19.16 -3.26 -9.31
CA LYS A 60 20.18 -2.30 -8.89
C LYS A 60 20.26 -2.21 -7.36
N ARG A 61 19.11 -2.06 -6.70
CA ARG A 61 19.04 -1.97 -5.23
C ARG A 61 19.54 -3.22 -4.52
N LEU A 62 19.16 -4.41 -4.99
CA LEU A 62 19.63 -5.67 -4.41
C LEU A 62 21.15 -5.83 -4.55
N LYS A 63 21.76 -5.39 -5.65
CA LYS A 63 23.23 -5.44 -5.81
C LYS A 63 23.96 -4.43 -4.93
N GLU A 64 23.39 -3.27 -4.70
CA GLU A 64 24.00 -2.20 -3.90
C GLU A 64 23.86 -2.47 -2.39
N ASN A 65 22.69 -2.92 -1.94
CA ASN A 65 22.33 -3.00 -0.53
C ASN A 65 22.13 -4.43 0.00
N GLY A 66 22.04 -5.44 -0.87
CA GLY A 66 21.78 -6.84 -0.50
C GLY A 66 20.35 -7.13 -0.05
N HIS A 67 19.48 -6.12 0.07
CA HIS A 67 18.08 -6.26 0.46
C HIS A 67 17.26 -5.10 -0.11
N MET A 68 15.93 -5.21 -0.05
CA MET A 68 15.01 -4.17 -0.49
C MET A 68 13.68 -4.20 0.25
N VAL A 69 13.10 -3.04 0.54
CA VAL A 69 11.74 -2.91 1.08
C VAL A 69 10.86 -2.15 0.09
N ILE A 70 9.73 -2.77 -0.27
CA ILE A 70 8.73 -2.20 -1.17
C ILE A 70 7.42 -2.06 -0.43
N VAL A 71 6.84 -0.86 -0.48
CA VAL A 71 5.48 -0.59 -0.02
C VAL A 71 4.59 -0.41 -1.24
N ILE A 72 3.46 -1.11 -1.27
CA ILE A 72 2.46 -1.01 -2.34
C ILE A 72 1.09 -0.70 -1.76
N ALA A 73 0.45 0.36 -2.25
CA ALA A 73 -0.95 0.61 -1.97
C ALA A 73 -1.84 -0.38 -2.73
N GLU A 74 -2.92 -0.85 -2.11
CA GLU A 74 -3.82 -1.86 -2.69
C GLU A 74 -4.38 -1.50 -4.09
N GLY A 75 -4.53 -0.20 -4.38
CA GLY A 75 -5.01 0.30 -5.67
C GLY A 75 -3.93 0.51 -6.73
N ALA A 76 -2.65 0.43 -6.38
CA ALA A 76 -1.56 0.70 -7.33
C ALA A 76 -1.41 -0.47 -8.31
N GLY A 77 -1.20 -0.20 -9.60
CA GLY A 77 -0.91 -1.23 -10.60
C GLY A 77 -2.09 -2.13 -10.96
N GLN A 78 -3.32 -1.79 -10.59
CA GLN A 78 -4.53 -2.57 -10.92
C GLN A 78 -4.75 -2.68 -12.44
N GLU A 79 -4.28 -1.71 -13.21
CA GLU A 79 -4.25 -1.70 -14.67
C GLU A 79 -3.32 -2.75 -15.29
N LEU A 80 -2.30 -3.19 -14.55
CA LEU A 80 -1.35 -4.21 -15.00
C LEU A 80 -1.90 -5.63 -14.84
N LEU A 81 -2.98 -5.79 -14.05
CA LEU A 81 -3.69 -7.04 -13.89
C LEU A 81 -4.68 -7.18 -15.05
N THR A 82 -4.17 -7.55 -16.23
CA THR A 82 -4.83 -7.58 -17.56
C THR A 82 -6.11 -8.46 -17.67
N GLU A 83 -6.59 -9.05 -16.58
CA GLU A 83 -7.70 -10.02 -16.53
C GLU A 83 -8.87 -9.54 -15.66
N SER A 84 -9.22 -8.26 -15.66
CA SER A 84 -10.35 -7.81 -14.85
C SER A 84 -11.69 -8.11 -15.55
N LEU A 85 -12.27 -9.27 -15.21
CA LEU A 85 -13.71 -9.39 -15.09
C LEU A 85 -14.18 -8.28 -14.12
N ASP A 86 -15.19 -7.50 -14.50
CA ASP A 86 -15.78 -6.45 -13.64
C ASP A 86 -16.64 -7.09 -12.53
N GLU A 87 -16.00 -7.87 -11.67
CA GLU A 87 -16.62 -8.40 -10.47
C GLU A 87 -16.89 -7.24 -9.51
N LYS A 88 -18.11 -7.19 -8.99
CA LYS A 88 -18.56 -6.19 -8.02
C LYS A 88 -18.84 -6.88 -6.70
N ASP A 89 -18.51 -6.20 -5.61
CA ASP A 89 -18.92 -6.62 -4.28
C ASP A 89 -20.45 -6.45 -4.09
N ALA A 90 -20.98 -6.93 -2.97
CA ALA A 90 -22.40 -6.82 -2.64
C ALA A 90 -22.90 -5.36 -2.51
N SER A 91 -21.98 -4.39 -2.38
CA SER A 91 -22.26 -2.95 -2.31
C SER A 91 -22.11 -2.25 -3.67
N GLY A 92 -21.79 -2.99 -4.74
CA GLY A 92 -21.65 -2.47 -6.10
C GLY A 92 -20.27 -1.90 -6.44
N ASN A 93 -19.28 -2.00 -5.56
CA ASN A 93 -17.92 -1.51 -5.83
C ASN A 93 -17.11 -2.54 -6.63
N LYS A 94 -16.22 -2.07 -7.53
CA LYS A 94 -15.31 -2.95 -8.29
C LYS A 94 -14.35 -3.70 -7.36
N LEU A 95 -14.38 -5.03 -7.38
CA LEU A 95 -13.50 -5.84 -6.57
C LEU A 95 -12.04 -5.66 -7.05
N LEU A 96 -11.16 -5.22 -6.15
CA LEU A 96 -9.73 -5.17 -6.44
C LEU A 96 -9.13 -6.55 -6.22
N LYS A 97 -8.28 -6.99 -7.15
CA LYS A 97 -7.47 -8.20 -6.94
C LYS A 97 -6.31 -7.88 -6.01
N ASP A 98 -5.80 -8.89 -5.31
CA ASP A 98 -4.66 -8.71 -4.42
C ASP A 98 -3.38 -8.45 -5.24
N VAL A 99 -3.05 -7.17 -5.41
CA VAL A 99 -1.84 -6.74 -6.10
C VAL A 99 -0.57 -7.16 -5.35
N GLY A 100 -0.61 -7.28 -4.03
CA GLY A 100 0.53 -7.72 -3.22
C GLY A 100 0.93 -9.16 -3.55
N LEU A 101 -0.05 -10.06 -3.60
CA LEU A 101 0.19 -11.46 -3.98
C LEU A 101 0.60 -11.58 -5.46
N TRP A 102 -0.09 -10.85 -6.35
CA TRP A 102 0.25 -10.83 -7.78
C TRP A 102 1.69 -10.33 -8.03
N MET A 103 2.07 -9.23 -7.39
CA MET A 103 3.41 -8.66 -7.47
C MET A 103 4.46 -9.62 -6.92
N SER A 104 4.16 -10.28 -5.80
CA SER A 104 5.03 -11.31 -5.22
C SER A 104 5.35 -12.43 -6.20
N HIS A 105 4.34 -12.91 -6.94
CA HIS A 105 4.53 -13.93 -7.96
C HIS A 105 5.35 -13.41 -9.15
N LYS A 106 5.06 -12.20 -9.63
CA LYS A 106 5.76 -11.61 -10.78
C LYS A 106 7.24 -11.34 -10.49
N ILE A 107 7.56 -10.86 -9.29
CA ILE A 107 8.95 -10.70 -8.84
C ILE A 107 9.66 -12.06 -8.83
N LYS A 108 9.08 -13.07 -8.18
CA LYS A 108 9.68 -14.42 -8.15
C LYS A 108 9.90 -14.99 -9.56
N GLU A 109 8.93 -14.82 -10.46
CA GLU A 109 9.00 -15.27 -11.84
C GLU A 109 10.14 -14.58 -12.61
N HIS A 110 10.28 -13.25 -12.50
CA HIS A 110 11.30 -12.46 -13.18
C HIS A 110 12.72 -12.90 -12.78
N PHE A 111 12.99 -12.99 -11.46
CA PHE A 111 14.31 -13.35 -10.96
C PHE A 111 14.67 -14.83 -11.20
N ALA A 112 13.66 -15.73 -11.24
CA ALA A 112 13.86 -17.12 -11.61
C ALA A 112 14.23 -17.28 -13.09
N LYS A 113 13.60 -16.52 -13.99
CA LYS A 113 13.81 -16.62 -15.44
C LYS A 113 15.10 -15.95 -15.91
N GLN A 114 15.38 -14.72 -15.45
CA GLN A 114 16.40 -13.89 -16.12
C GLN A 114 17.81 -14.04 -15.57
N LYS A 115 18.01 -14.25 -14.25
CA LYS A 115 19.35 -14.05 -13.65
C LYS A 115 19.87 -15.10 -12.68
N LYS A 116 19.16 -16.21 -12.45
CA LYS A 116 19.55 -17.24 -11.44
C LYS A 116 19.97 -16.62 -10.09
N MET A 117 19.43 -15.44 -9.75
CA MET A 117 19.70 -14.78 -8.49
C MET A 117 18.70 -15.33 -7.48
N SER A 118 19.18 -16.01 -6.46
CA SER A 118 18.32 -16.50 -5.38
C SER A 118 17.82 -15.30 -4.59
N ILE A 119 16.52 -15.01 -4.72
CA ILE A 119 15.84 -13.98 -3.93
C ILE A 119 14.95 -14.64 -2.88
N ASN A 120 14.83 -13.99 -1.73
CA ASN A 120 13.85 -14.36 -0.71
C ASN A 120 12.78 -13.27 -0.65
N LEU A 121 11.51 -13.61 -0.86
CA LEU A 121 10.44 -12.60 -0.82
C LEU A 121 9.52 -12.87 0.36
N LYS A 122 9.38 -11.86 1.22
CA LYS A 122 8.48 -11.83 2.37
C LYS A 122 7.33 -10.88 2.09
N TYR A 123 6.15 -11.45 1.88
CA TYR A 123 4.92 -10.68 1.71
C TYR A 123 4.26 -10.44 3.07
N ILE A 124 3.91 -9.18 3.36
CA ILE A 124 3.29 -8.77 4.61
C ILE A 124 2.03 -7.97 4.27
N ASP A 125 0.88 -8.43 4.78
CA ASP A 125 -0.40 -7.76 4.67
C ASP A 125 -0.95 -7.44 6.08
N PRO A 126 -0.67 -6.24 6.62
CA PRO A 126 -1.17 -5.80 7.91
C PRO A 126 -2.58 -5.18 7.83
N THR A 127 -3.32 -5.30 6.72
CA THR A 127 -4.58 -4.57 6.49
C THR A 127 -5.57 -4.73 7.65
N TYR A 128 -5.79 -5.96 8.13
CA TYR A 128 -6.69 -6.21 9.26
C TYR A 128 -6.15 -5.64 10.57
N MET A 129 -4.83 -5.73 10.80
CA MET A 129 -4.20 -5.21 12.00
C MET A 129 -4.32 -3.69 12.09
N ILE A 130 -4.12 -2.99 10.96
CA ILE A 130 -4.20 -1.52 10.90
C ILE A 130 -5.64 -1.05 11.13
N ARG A 131 -6.65 -1.79 10.63
CA ARG A 131 -8.06 -1.38 10.74
C ARG A 131 -8.74 -1.77 12.05
N ALA A 132 -8.24 -2.80 12.74
CA ALA A 132 -8.89 -3.37 13.92
C ALA A 132 -8.25 -2.94 15.25
N ILE A 133 -7.17 -2.17 15.21
CA ILE A 133 -6.52 -1.66 16.43
C ILE A 133 -7.34 -0.51 17.05
N PRO A 134 -7.36 -0.37 18.39
CA PRO A 134 -7.96 0.79 19.03
C PRO A 134 -7.32 2.10 18.55
N SER A 135 -8.14 3.15 18.48
CA SER A 135 -7.71 4.51 18.15
C SER A 135 -6.69 5.04 19.14
N ASN A 136 -5.68 5.75 18.62
CA ASN A 136 -4.72 6.46 19.45
C ASN A 136 -5.36 7.71 20.09
N ALA A 137 -4.62 8.40 20.96
CA ALA A 137 -5.13 9.58 21.67
C ALA A 137 -5.56 10.72 20.73
N ALA A 138 -4.81 10.96 19.65
CA ALA A 138 -5.13 12.02 18.68
C ALA A 138 -6.42 11.70 17.91
N ASP A 139 -6.57 10.45 17.45
CA ASP A 139 -7.79 9.97 16.80
C ASP A 139 -8.99 10.02 17.74
N ASN A 140 -8.82 9.68 19.03
CA ASN A 140 -9.90 9.78 20.02
C ASN A 140 -10.42 11.21 20.19
N VAL A 141 -9.51 12.18 20.31
CA VAL A 141 -9.87 13.60 20.39
C VAL A 141 -10.57 14.02 19.10
N TYR A 142 -10.02 13.64 17.95
CA TYR A 142 -10.57 13.98 16.64
C TYR A 142 -11.99 13.41 16.42
N CYS A 143 -12.19 12.12 16.70
CA CYS A 143 -13.49 11.47 16.61
C CYS A 143 -14.52 12.11 17.57
N THR A 144 -14.09 12.51 18.77
CA THR A 144 -14.96 13.19 19.74
C THR A 144 -15.42 14.55 19.17
N LEU A 145 -14.51 15.33 18.59
CA LEU A 145 -14.83 16.62 17.97
C LEU A 145 -15.78 16.48 16.79
N LEU A 146 -15.55 15.49 15.92
CA LEU A 146 -16.46 15.18 14.81
C LEU A 146 -17.86 14.81 15.33
N ALA A 147 -17.93 13.93 16.34
CA ALA A 147 -19.20 13.50 16.91
C ALA A 147 -20.00 14.67 17.51
N GLN A 148 -19.36 15.51 18.33
CA GLN A 148 -20.00 16.69 18.91
C GLN A 148 -20.45 17.68 17.83
N SER A 149 -19.63 17.91 16.80
CA SER A 149 -19.97 18.80 15.69
C SER A 149 -21.16 18.30 14.89
N ALA A 150 -21.25 16.98 14.67
CA ALA A 150 -22.40 16.36 14.01
C ALA A 150 -23.68 16.52 14.84
N VAL A 151 -23.61 16.32 16.16
CA VAL A 151 -24.75 16.53 17.07
C VAL A 151 -25.21 17.98 17.04
N HIS A 152 -24.29 18.95 17.13
CA HIS A 152 -24.65 20.37 17.04
C HIS A 152 -25.29 20.73 15.70
N GLY A 153 -24.74 20.25 14.58
CA GLY A 153 -25.33 20.48 13.26
C GLY A 153 -26.73 19.90 13.11
N ALA A 154 -26.95 18.69 13.64
CA ALA A 154 -28.27 18.07 13.66
C ALA A 154 -29.27 18.83 14.53
N MET A 155 -28.87 19.28 15.72
CA MET A 155 -29.71 20.08 16.63
C MET A 155 -30.04 21.47 16.07
N ALA A 156 -29.18 22.02 15.21
CA ALA A 156 -29.44 23.25 14.46
C ALA A 156 -30.41 23.06 13.28
N GLY A 157 -30.85 21.82 13.01
CA GLY A 157 -31.79 21.49 11.94
C GLY A 157 -31.14 21.21 10.58
N PHE A 158 -29.80 21.06 10.51
CA PHE A 158 -29.14 20.68 9.26
C PHE A 158 -29.33 19.19 8.95
N THR A 159 -29.51 18.86 7.67
CA THR A 159 -29.63 17.50 7.15
C THR A 159 -28.84 17.34 5.86
N GLY A 160 -28.40 16.12 5.54
CA GLY A 160 -27.60 15.84 4.34
C GLY A 160 -26.19 16.45 4.35
N PHE A 161 -25.66 16.79 5.52
CA PHE A 161 -24.33 17.37 5.69
C PHE A 161 -23.32 16.36 6.23
N THR A 162 -22.04 16.66 6.05
CA THR A 162 -20.92 15.93 6.65
C THR A 162 -20.06 16.89 7.47
N VAL A 163 -19.39 16.35 8.49
CA VAL A 163 -18.44 17.11 9.32
C VAL A 163 -17.03 16.64 9.03
N GLY A 164 -16.10 17.59 9.01
CA GLY A 164 -14.69 17.32 8.79
C GLY A 164 -13.87 18.53 9.18
N LEU A 165 -12.64 18.30 9.59
CA LEU A 165 -11.68 19.37 9.84
C LEU A 165 -11.06 19.81 8.53
N VAL A 166 -11.05 21.12 8.29
CA VAL A 166 -10.40 21.76 7.15
C VAL A 166 -9.44 22.81 7.71
N ASN A 167 -8.16 22.73 7.35
CA ASN A 167 -7.10 23.60 7.84
C ASN A 167 -6.95 23.58 9.38
N GLY A 168 -6.72 22.38 9.92
CA GLY A 168 -6.42 22.16 11.35
C GLY A 168 -5.00 22.56 11.74
#